data_AF-A0A2G5V7S8-F1
#
_entry.id   AF-A0A2G5V7S8-F1
#
_cell.length_a   1.000
_cell.length_b   1.000
_cell.length_c   1.000
_cell.angle_alpha   90.00
_cell.angle_beta   90.00
_cell.angle_gamma   90.00
#
_symmetry.space_group_name_H-M   'P 1'
#
loop_
_entity.id
_entity.type
_entity.pdbx_description
1 polymer ?
#
loop_
_entity_poly.entity_id
_entity_poly.type
_entity_poly.pdbx_seq_one_letter_code
_entity_poly.pdbx_strand_id
1 'polypeptide(L)'
;MVTFSAPISYESLKAVLLHTDPNLRFKIAQRIPKIRLTEKAVPLRIESLSLEEFSTTVNSQSYQLGIYQQDYQNSLRLYEDALAKINQLKSEGKTIWEFLDGPMTEDEQRISRIVRLHRGNIERTIEEYRTKLLPFHCRRNNLSPPFTCYIQLTITQGNVKTIQRYAYNHKLYDAAKKLNEILFANRPVIIVSKFEGTMTPMAQMAMAFVGFGGGFDSVWRIPVGMKISANSISSVFGDYNQIVSFSSILNSSRTLQNVGVTVSVLNDQHSFVKNAQQLTISTRTESIHQLIRAFETMDNQQINIDLWGILWGSPSPYEYFQLLEGWLSKERSVGSVITFGLRTEYIGEKILENRKIIETMMTYSVPMGYESLKTVLLHTDPNLRFKIAQRVPKICLTEKTVPLKIRSLSLREFMTTVNNTSYKLGVYRHFHTNKMPMSIKRENDWGGVSHDLDQYGFEIPNSSTPILGGDVSFKRRNATKQQRVTEDRMQRLVFSLKNYEDVLAKINQLESEGKTVEDFLAGLMTEDEQNIKI
;
A
#
# COMPACT_ATOMS: atom_id res chain seq x y z
N MET A 1 -29.77 -46.00 -5.64
CA MET A 1 -30.48 -45.13 -4.67
C MET A 1 -29.46 -44.43 -3.79
N VAL A 2 -29.36 -43.10 -3.85
CA VAL A 2 -29.14 -42.22 -2.69
C VAL A 2 -29.82 -40.90 -3.02
N THR A 3 -30.86 -40.52 -2.27
CA THR A 3 -31.62 -39.27 -2.48
C THR A 3 -31.30 -38.27 -1.38
N PHE A 4 -30.52 -37.24 -1.71
CA PHE A 4 -30.39 -36.01 -0.93
C PHE A 4 -30.95 -34.84 -1.75
N SER A 5 -31.81 -33.97 -1.25
CA SER A 5 -32.74 -34.06 -0.11
C SER A 5 -33.92 -33.11 -0.40
N ALA A 6 -35.00 -33.15 0.38
CA ALA A 6 -36.17 -32.30 0.14
C ALA A 6 -35.81 -30.79 0.15
N PRO A 7 -36.47 -29.94 -0.67
CA PRO A 7 -36.23 -28.50 -0.65
C PRO A 7 -36.49 -27.94 0.75
N ILE A 8 -35.54 -27.16 1.26
CA ILE A 8 -35.58 -26.59 2.61
C ILE A 8 -36.86 -25.74 2.76
N SER A 9 -37.66 -26.02 3.80
CA SER A 9 -38.90 -25.28 4.05
C SER A 9 -38.64 -23.78 4.24
N TYR A 10 -39.61 -22.93 3.92
CA TYR A 10 -39.47 -21.48 3.99
C TYR A 10 -39.03 -20.99 5.38
N GLU A 11 -39.60 -21.56 6.46
CA GLU A 11 -39.21 -21.23 7.83
C GLU A 11 -37.84 -21.82 8.22
N SER A 12 -37.51 -23.03 7.76
CA SER A 12 -36.17 -23.61 7.94
C SER A 12 -35.08 -22.76 7.27
N LEU A 13 -35.38 -22.23 6.08
CA LEU A 13 -34.47 -21.34 5.35
C LEU A 13 -34.29 -20.00 6.07
N LYS A 14 -35.37 -19.40 6.60
CA LYS A 14 -35.28 -18.20 7.45
C LYS A 14 -34.40 -18.42 8.67
N ALA A 15 -34.59 -19.54 9.39
CA ALA A 15 -33.83 -19.86 10.60
C ALA A 15 -32.33 -19.97 10.30
N VAL A 16 -31.95 -20.67 9.23
CA VAL A 16 -30.54 -20.74 8.78
C VAL A 16 -29.98 -19.35 8.45
N LEU A 17 -30.72 -18.55 7.67
CA LEU A 17 -30.28 -17.21 7.26
C LEU A 17 -30.16 -16.22 8.43
N LEU A 18 -30.96 -16.37 9.49
CA LEU A 18 -30.89 -15.51 10.69
C LEU A 18 -29.57 -15.66 11.46
N HIS A 19 -28.92 -16.83 11.36
CA HIS A 19 -27.67 -17.16 12.03
C HIS A 19 -26.47 -17.27 11.07
N THR A 20 -26.64 -17.00 9.78
CA THR A 20 -25.55 -16.99 8.79
C THR A 20 -24.89 -15.61 8.72
N ASP A 21 -23.55 -15.56 8.65
CA ASP A 21 -22.78 -14.31 8.46
C ASP A 21 -23.31 -13.49 7.25
N PRO A 22 -23.53 -12.17 7.40
CA PRO A 22 -23.98 -11.28 6.33
C PRO A 22 -23.19 -11.45 5.02
N ASN A 23 -21.87 -11.55 5.10
CA ASN A 23 -21.01 -11.59 3.92
C ASN A 23 -21.15 -12.91 3.16
N LEU A 24 -21.42 -14.01 3.87
CA LEU A 24 -21.77 -15.30 3.30
C LEU A 24 -23.21 -15.30 2.73
N ARG A 25 -24.19 -14.69 3.43
CA ARG A 25 -25.56 -14.52 2.91
C ARG A 25 -25.58 -13.82 1.56
N PHE A 26 -24.87 -12.69 1.44
CA PHE A 26 -24.76 -11.95 0.17
C PHE A 26 -24.17 -12.82 -0.95
N LYS A 27 -23.15 -13.65 -0.64
CA LYS A 27 -22.53 -14.59 -1.60
C LYS A 27 -23.50 -15.70 -2.03
N ILE A 28 -24.37 -16.19 -1.13
CA ILE A 28 -25.38 -17.22 -1.47
C ILE A 28 -26.53 -16.58 -2.28
N ALA A 29 -27.06 -15.41 -1.88
CA ALA A 29 -28.11 -14.69 -2.62
C ALA A 29 -27.64 -14.07 -3.96
N GLN A 30 -26.33 -13.99 -4.18
CA GLN A 30 -25.74 -13.73 -5.50
C GLN A 30 -25.68 -15.00 -6.37
N ARG A 31 -25.34 -16.16 -5.80
CA ARG A 31 -25.23 -17.44 -6.52
C ARG A 31 -26.56 -18.14 -6.77
N ILE A 32 -27.56 -17.90 -5.92
CA ILE A 32 -28.87 -18.56 -5.97
C ILE A 32 -29.96 -17.46 -5.96
N PRO A 33 -30.34 -16.90 -7.13
CA PRO A 33 -31.33 -15.83 -7.20
C PRO A 33 -32.68 -16.17 -6.54
N LYS A 34 -33.07 -17.46 -6.60
CA LYS A 34 -34.34 -17.97 -6.05
C LYS A 34 -34.50 -17.74 -4.54
N ILE A 35 -33.43 -17.59 -3.75
CA ILE A 35 -33.54 -17.31 -2.30
C ILE A 35 -33.48 -15.81 -1.95
N ARG A 36 -33.22 -14.92 -2.92
CA ARG A 36 -32.93 -13.49 -2.67
C ARG A 36 -34.06 -12.75 -1.97
N LEU A 37 -35.32 -13.13 -2.22
CA LEU A 37 -36.49 -12.54 -1.55
C LEU A 37 -36.54 -12.95 -0.07
N THR A 38 -36.39 -14.24 0.22
CA THR A 38 -36.32 -14.77 1.60
C THR A 38 -35.13 -14.18 2.36
N GLU A 39 -33.98 -14.05 1.71
CA GLU A 39 -32.76 -13.49 2.32
C GLU A 39 -32.92 -12.02 2.69
N LYS A 40 -33.52 -11.20 1.81
CA LYS A 40 -33.87 -9.81 2.13
C LYS A 40 -34.94 -9.67 3.23
N ALA A 41 -35.82 -10.65 3.39
CA ALA A 41 -36.87 -10.65 4.41
C ALA A 41 -36.37 -11.06 5.82
N VAL A 42 -35.16 -11.62 5.94
CA VAL A 42 -34.56 -12.00 7.22
C VAL A 42 -33.60 -10.90 7.69
N PRO A 43 -33.72 -10.36 8.92
CA PRO A 43 -32.79 -9.34 9.43
C PRO A 43 -31.32 -9.76 9.35
N LEU A 44 -30.44 -8.79 9.07
CA LEU A 44 -28.99 -8.97 9.08
C LEU A 44 -28.44 -8.61 10.47
N ARG A 45 -27.61 -9.49 11.05
CA ARG A 45 -26.84 -9.20 12.26
C ARG A 45 -25.45 -8.75 11.84
N ILE A 46 -25.18 -7.45 11.96
CA ILE A 46 -23.94 -6.80 11.52
C ILE A 46 -23.24 -6.22 12.75
N GLU A 47 -21.95 -6.53 12.93
CA GLU A 47 -21.12 -6.06 14.04
C GLU A 47 -20.48 -4.71 13.74
N SER A 48 -20.18 -4.45 12.46
CA SER A 48 -19.66 -3.17 11.97
C SER A 48 -20.13 -2.91 10.55
N LEU A 49 -20.56 -1.68 10.27
CA LEU A 49 -20.95 -1.22 8.93
C LEU A 49 -20.24 0.11 8.67
N SER A 50 -19.41 0.16 7.62
CA SER A 50 -18.90 1.42 7.05
C SER A 50 -19.44 1.59 5.65
N LEU A 51 -19.97 2.78 5.37
CA LEU A 51 -20.46 3.20 4.05
C LEU A 51 -19.63 4.40 3.59
N GLU A 52 -18.81 4.17 2.57
CA GLU A 52 -17.93 5.14 1.92
C GLU A 52 -18.40 5.33 0.47
N GLU A 53 -18.02 6.45 -0.15
CA GLU A 53 -18.50 6.88 -1.49
C GLU A 53 -18.38 5.79 -2.59
N PHE A 54 -17.37 4.92 -2.49
CA PHE A 54 -17.13 3.81 -3.44
C PHE A 54 -16.90 2.44 -2.76
N SER A 55 -17.21 2.34 -1.46
CA SER A 55 -16.87 1.17 -0.62
C SER A 55 -17.97 0.91 0.41
N THR A 56 -18.38 -0.36 0.55
CA THR A 56 -19.28 -0.82 1.60
C THR A 56 -18.58 -1.92 2.37
N THR A 57 -18.30 -1.69 3.66
CA THR A 57 -17.59 -2.66 4.50
C THR A 57 -18.54 -3.21 5.55
N VAL A 58 -18.76 -4.53 5.51
CA VAL A 58 -19.67 -5.25 6.40
C VAL A 58 -18.86 -6.25 7.23
N ASN A 59 -18.89 -6.07 8.55
CA ASN A 59 -17.96 -6.68 9.50
C ASN A 59 -16.50 -6.42 9.01
N SER A 60 -15.72 -7.46 8.74
CA SER A 60 -14.34 -7.35 8.24
C SER A 60 -14.19 -7.40 6.70
N GLN A 61 -15.29 -7.47 5.95
CA GLN A 61 -15.28 -7.63 4.50
C GLN A 61 -15.66 -6.32 3.80
N SER A 62 -14.69 -5.69 3.15
CA SER A 62 -14.95 -4.56 2.24
C SER A 62 -15.42 -5.07 0.87
N TYR A 63 -16.42 -4.37 0.31
CA TYR A 63 -16.95 -4.48 -1.04
C TYR A 63 -16.73 -3.15 -1.76
N GLN A 64 -15.75 -3.09 -2.66
CA GLN A 64 -15.49 -1.92 -3.49
C GLN A 64 -16.24 -2.04 -4.82
N LEU A 65 -16.89 -0.94 -5.23
CA LEU A 65 -17.47 -0.80 -6.56
C LEU A 65 -16.39 -0.20 -7.48
N GLY A 66 -15.99 -0.93 -8.53
CA GLY A 66 -14.96 -0.48 -9.46
C GLY A 66 -15.44 -0.56 -10.90
N ILE A 67 -15.60 0.60 -11.55
CA ILE A 67 -15.92 0.72 -12.97
C ILE A 67 -14.93 1.70 -13.62
N TYR A 68 -13.64 1.58 -13.25
CA TYR A 68 -12.55 2.53 -13.49
C TYR A 68 -12.57 3.24 -14.86
N GLN A 69 -12.84 2.54 -15.96
CA GLN A 69 -12.92 3.18 -17.28
C GLN A 69 -14.12 4.13 -17.41
N GLN A 70 -15.33 3.69 -17.03
CA GLN A 70 -16.53 4.52 -17.12
C GLN A 70 -16.46 5.68 -16.12
N ASP A 71 -15.91 5.44 -14.93
CA ASP A 71 -15.72 6.47 -13.90
C ASP A 71 -14.77 7.57 -14.41
N TYR A 72 -13.67 7.21 -15.08
CA TYR A 72 -12.76 8.17 -15.73
C TYR A 72 -13.37 8.83 -16.97
N GLN A 73 -14.21 8.15 -17.76
CA GLN A 73 -14.91 8.76 -18.90
C GLN A 73 -15.98 9.77 -18.45
N ASN A 74 -16.78 9.43 -17.44
CA ASN A 74 -17.76 10.31 -16.83
C ASN A 74 -17.09 11.53 -16.19
N SER A 75 -15.99 11.31 -15.44
CA SER A 75 -15.22 12.40 -14.84
C SER A 75 -14.56 13.29 -15.89
N LEU A 76 -13.96 12.72 -16.94
CA LEU A 76 -13.38 13.48 -18.04
C LEU A 76 -14.43 14.40 -18.67
N ARG A 77 -15.61 13.84 -19.01
CA ARG A 77 -16.72 14.58 -19.60
C ARG A 77 -17.15 15.76 -18.73
N LEU A 78 -17.39 15.55 -17.43
CA LEU A 78 -17.77 16.62 -16.50
C LEU A 78 -16.73 17.75 -16.42
N TYR A 79 -15.43 17.45 -16.53
CA TYR A 79 -14.38 18.46 -16.55
C TYR A 79 -14.26 19.17 -17.91
N GLU A 80 -14.48 18.46 -19.02
CA GLU A 80 -14.53 19.04 -20.38
C GLU A 80 -15.75 19.97 -20.55
N ASP A 81 -16.93 19.56 -20.07
CA ASP A 81 -18.15 20.36 -20.04
C ASP A 81 -17.99 21.60 -19.14
N ALA A 82 -17.36 21.47 -17.97
CA ALA A 82 -17.04 22.60 -17.10
C ALA A 82 -16.06 23.59 -17.76
N LEU A 83 -15.05 23.10 -18.49
CA LEU A 83 -14.12 23.95 -19.24
C LEU A 83 -14.82 24.64 -20.42
N ALA A 84 -15.72 23.94 -21.12
CA ALA A 84 -16.55 24.51 -22.17
C ALA A 84 -17.43 25.65 -21.62
N LYS A 85 -18.11 25.44 -20.48
CA LYS A 85 -18.93 26.45 -19.81
C LYS A 85 -18.11 27.68 -19.39
N ILE A 86 -16.91 27.49 -18.84
CA ILE A 86 -15.99 28.61 -18.51
C ILE A 86 -15.62 29.42 -19.76
N ASN A 87 -15.33 28.74 -20.88
CA ASN A 87 -15.01 29.42 -22.14
C ASN A 87 -16.24 30.15 -22.71
N GLN A 88 -17.44 29.56 -22.61
CA GLN A 88 -18.72 30.19 -22.98
C GLN A 88 -18.95 31.47 -22.17
N LEU A 89 -18.95 31.40 -20.84
CA LEU A 89 -19.17 32.56 -19.96
C LEU A 89 -18.18 33.69 -20.26
N LYS A 90 -16.91 33.36 -20.47
CA LYS A 90 -15.88 34.33 -20.88
C LYS A 90 -16.20 34.98 -22.23
N SER A 91 -16.76 34.26 -23.20
CA SER A 91 -17.19 34.83 -24.49
C SER A 91 -18.47 35.67 -24.41
N GLU A 92 -19.34 35.37 -23.43
CA GLU A 92 -20.54 36.16 -23.11
C GLU A 92 -20.25 37.38 -22.20
N GLY A 93 -18.99 37.56 -21.78
CA GLY A 93 -18.57 38.63 -20.86
C GLY A 93 -18.99 38.41 -19.40
N LYS A 94 -19.56 37.26 -19.06
CA LYS A 94 -20.12 36.93 -17.73
C LYS A 94 -19.07 36.38 -16.77
N THR A 95 -19.25 36.64 -15.48
CA THR A 95 -18.42 36.02 -14.44
C THR A 95 -18.90 34.61 -14.07
N ILE A 96 -18.02 33.83 -13.43
CA ILE A 96 -18.37 32.50 -12.90
C ILE A 96 -19.37 32.63 -11.73
N TRP A 97 -19.38 33.75 -11.01
CA TRP A 97 -20.32 34.00 -9.91
C TRP A 97 -21.73 34.29 -10.43
N GLU A 98 -21.89 35.15 -11.45
CA GLU A 98 -23.18 35.35 -12.14
C GLU A 98 -23.83 34.05 -12.65
N PHE A 99 -23.01 33.05 -13.03
CA PHE A 99 -23.49 31.73 -13.41
C PHE A 99 -23.89 30.86 -12.21
N LEU A 100 -23.18 30.95 -11.09
CA LEU A 100 -23.44 30.17 -9.88
C LEU A 100 -24.61 30.72 -9.05
N ASP A 101 -24.90 32.02 -9.17
CA ASP A 101 -26.00 32.70 -8.48
C ASP A 101 -27.28 32.74 -9.35
N GLY A 102 -27.19 32.33 -10.61
CA GLY A 102 -28.31 32.23 -11.56
C GLY A 102 -29.06 30.88 -11.52
N PRO A 103 -30.20 30.76 -12.23
CA PRO A 103 -30.91 29.49 -12.37
C PRO A 103 -30.09 28.49 -13.20
N MET A 104 -29.83 27.30 -12.66
CA MET A 104 -28.99 26.26 -13.27
C MET A 104 -29.81 25.03 -13.69
N THR A 105 -29.59 24.54 -14.92
CA THR A 105 -30.07 23.21 -15.36
C THR A 105 -29.40 22.07 -14.59
N GLU A 106 -29.92 20.83 -14.69
CA GLU A 106 -29.34 19.69 -13.96
C GLU A 106 -27.88 19.42 -14.34
N ASP A 107 -27.52 19.51 -15.63
CA ASP A 107 -26.14 19.35 -16.07
C ASP A 107 -25.22 20.50 -15.60
N GLU A 108 -25.75 21.73 -15.53
CA GLU A 108 -25.03 22.87 -14.95
C GLU A 108 -24.82 22.72 -13.44
N GLN A 109 -25.77 22.11 -12.72
CA GLN A 109 -25.60 21.75 -11.31
C GLN A 109 -24.50 20.69 -11.13
N ARG A 110 -24.38 19.71 -12.04
CA ARG A 110 -23.30 18.69 -12.00
C ARG A 110 -21.91 19.32 -12.16
N ILE A 111 -21.75 20.35 -13.01
CA ILE A 111 -20.46 21.07 -13.18
C ILE A 111 -20.24 22.23 -12.20
N SER A 112 -21.25 22.66 -11.44
CA SER A 112 -21.21 23.81 -10.51
C SER A 112 -20.05 23.80 -9.51
N ARG A 113 -19.63 22.61 -9.05
CA ARG A 113 -18.48 22.43 -8.15
C ARG A 113 -17.13 22.51 -8.88
N ILE A 114 -17.10 22.10 -10.15
CA ILE A 114 -15.88 22.04 -10.98
C ILE A 114 -15.54 23.43 -11.51
N VAL A 115 -16.52 24.23 -11.94
CA VAL A 115 -16.28 25.59 -12.48
C VAL A 115 -15.68 26.56 -11.45
N ARG A 116 -15.82 26.25 -10.14
CA ARG A 116 -15.18 26.99 -9.03
C ARG A 116 -13.66 26.74 -8.94
N LEU A 117 -13.14 25.71 -9.61
CA LEU A 117 -11.71 25.43 -9.66
C LEU A 117 -11.00 26.36 -10.64
N HIS A 118 -9.77 26.77 -10.31
CA HIS A 118 -8.93 27.54 -11.22
C HIS A 118 -8.77 26.80 -12.57
N ARG A 119 -8.93 27.52 -13.70
CA ARG A 119 -8.96 26.95 -15.06
C ARG A 119 -7.81 25.97 -15.36
N GLY A 120 -6.59 26.31 -14.95
CA GLY A 120 -5.42 25.43 -15.13
C GLY A 120 -5.44 24.13 -14.31
N ASN A 121 -6.20 24.06 -13.21
CA ASN A 121 -6.46 22.79 -12.51
C ASN A 121 -7.45 21.91 -13.27
N ILE A 122 -8.47 22.51 -13.90
CA ILE A 122 -9.43 21.78 -14.74
C ILE A 122 -8.70 21.18 -15.95
N GLU A 123 -7.89 21.99 -16.66
CA GLU A 123 -7.08 21.53 -17.80
C GLU A 123 -6.08 20.42 -17.42
N ARG A 124 -5.40 20.54 -16.27
CA ARG A 124 -4.52 19.48 -15.74
C ARG A 124 -5.30 18.20 -15.42
N THR A 125 -6.49 18.30 -14.82
CA THR A 125 -7.30 17.12 -14.48
C THR A 125 -7.86 16.43 -15.73
N ILE A 126 -8.23 17.18 -16.77
CA ILE A 126 -8.57 16.65 -18.11
C ILE A 126 -7.39 15.85 -18.68
N GLU A 127 -6.18 16.41 -18.64
CA GLU A 127 -4.96 15.70 -19.07
C GLU A 127 -4.70 14.43 -18.23
N GLU A 128 -4.88 14.49 -16.90
CA GLU A 128 -4.74 13.35 -16.00
C GLU A 128 -5.76 12.22 -16.29
N TYR A 129 -7.03 12.54 -16.58
CA TYR A 129 -8.01 11.52 -16.98
C TYR A 129 -7.75 10.94 -18.37
N ARG A 130 -7.40 11.78 -19.36
CA ARG A 130 -6.99 11.30 -20.71
C ARG A 130 -5.76 10.38 -20.62
N THR A 131 -4.83 10.69 -19.72
CA THR A 131 -3.65 9.84 -19.43
C THR A 131 -4.05 8.50 -18.79
N LYS A 132 -5.00 8.50 -17.85
CA LYS A 132 -5.53 7.25 -17.23
C LYS A 132 -6.36 6.39 -18.19
N LEU A 133 -6.99 6.99 -19.19
CA LEU A 133 -7.76 6.29 -20.22
C LEU A 133 -6.89 5.72 -21.35
N LEU A 134 -5.69 6.26 -21.56
CA LEU A 134 -4.77 5.86 -22.63
C LEU A 134 -4.54 4.33 -22.73
N PRO A 135 -4.32 3.55 -21.64
CA PRO A 135 -4.16 2.10 -21.74
C PRO A 135 -5.42 1.37 -22.22
N PHE A 136 -6.61 1.85 -21.87
CA PHE A 136 -7.87 1.31 -22.36
C PHE A 136 -8.05 1.56 -23.86
N HIS A 137 -7.67 2.74 -24.36
CA HIS A 137 -7.65 3.02 -25.80
C HIS A 137 -6.61 2.17 -26.54
N CYS A 138 -5.41 2.00 -25.98
CA CYS A 138 -4.37 1.14 -26.54
C CYS A 138 -4.87 -0.31 -26.66
N ARG A 139 -5.44 -0.87 -25.58
CA ARG A 139 -5.98 -2.23 -25.55
C ARG A 139 -7.19 -2.43 -26.47
N ARG A 140 -8.14 -1.48 -26.51
CA ARG A 140 -9.34 -1.60 -27.36
C ARG A 140 -9.00 -1.62 -28.85
N ASN A 141 -7.98 -0.85 -29.25
CA ASN A 141 -7.61 -0.67 -30.65
C ASN A 141 -6.38 -1.50 -31.07
N ASN A 142 -5.86 -2.37 -30.18
CA ASN A 142 -4.62 -3.13 -30.34
C ASN A 142 -3.40 -2.26 -30.74
N LEU A 143 -3.28 -1.07 -30.15
CA LEU A 143 -2.20 -0.12 -30.39
C LEU A 143 -1.13 -0.21 -29.29
N SER A 144 0.14 -0.06 -29.69
CA SER A 144 1.23 0.15 -28.73
C SER A 144 1.13 1.54 -28.07
N PRO A 145 1.54 1.70 -26.80
CA PRO A 145 1.58 3.00 -26.14
C PRO A 145 2.51 4.01 -26.86
N PRO A 146 2.22 5.32 -26.79
CA PRO A 146 3.02 6.39 -27.39
C PRO A 146 4.31 6.70 -26.59
N PHE A 147 4.88 5.69 -25.93
CA PHE A 147 6.08 5.79 -25.12
C PHE A 147 6.90 4.49 -25.09
N THR A 148 8.22 4.62 -24.95
CA THR A 148 9.13 3.51 -24.66
C THR A 148 9.49 3.48 -23.17
N CYS A 149 9.41 2.32 -22.54
CA CYS A 149 9.83 2.13 -21.15
C CYS A 149 11.36 1.99 -21.02
N TYR A 150 11.91 2.58 -19.96
CA TYR A 150 13.30 2.44 -19.52
C TYR A 150 13.33 2.19 -18.01
N ILE A 151 14.30 1.40 -17.53
CA ILE A 151 14.57 1.28 -16.10
C ILE A 151 15.41 2.49 -15.69
N GLN A 152 14.89 3.34 -14.81
CA GLN A 152 15.57 4.53 -14.33
C GLN A 152 16.10 4.31 -12.91
N LEU A 153 17.41 4.33 -12.74
CA LEU A 153 18.07 4.40 -11.44
C LEU A 153 18.29 5.86 -11.08
N THR A 154 17.63 6.29 -9.99
CA THR A 154 17.76 7.63 -9.41
C THR A 154 18.55 7.53 -8.12
N ILE A 155 19.72 8.16 -8.08
CA ILE A 155 20.60 8.20 -6.91
C ILE A 155 20.56 9.61 -6.32
N THR A 156 19.99 9.76 -5.13
CA THR A 156 19.84 11.05 -4.44
C THR A 156 20.72 11.07 -3.19
N GLN A 157 21.59 12.06 -3.06
CA GLN A 157 22.50 12.25 -1.92
C GLN A 157 22.38 13.72 -1.45
N GLY A 158 21.56 13.96 -0.44
CA GLY A 158 21.12 15.32 -0.09
C GLY A 158 20.40 15.98 -1.27
N ASN A 159 20.79 17.20 -1.62
CA ASN A 159 20.23 17.93 -2.77
C ASN A 159 20.79 17.47 -4.13
N VAL A 160 21.84 16.64 -4.15
CA VAL A 160 22.45 16.15 -5.39
C VAL A 160 21.69 14.92 -5.89
N LYS A 161 21.29 14.94 -7.16
CA LYS A 161 20.50 13.87 -7.80
C LYS A 161 21.16 13.45 -9.12
N THR A 162 21.57 12.20 -9.20
CA THR A 162 22.08 11.55 -10.42
C THR A 162 21.02 10.63 -10.99
N ILE A 163 20.82 10.66 -12.31
CA ILE A 163 19.89 9.79 -13.03
C ILE A 163 20.67 8.94 -14.03
N GLN A 164 20.40 7.63 -14.03
CA GLN A 164 20.88 6.67 -15.02
C GLN A 164 19.66 5.96 -15.62
N ARG A 165 19.68 5.69 -16.93
CA ARG A 165 18.59 5.02 -17.64
C ARG A 165 19.12 3.83 -18.43
N TYR A 166 18.42 2.72 -18.35
CA TYR A 166 18.76 1.46 -19.00
C TYR A 166 17.57 0.99 -19.84
N ALA A 167 17.84 0.32 -20.97
CA ALA A 167 16.78 -0.29 -21.77
C ALA A 167 15.96 -1.27 -20.91
N TYR A 168 14.64 -1.30 -21.08
CA TYR A 168 13.72 -2.16 -20.33
C TYR A 168 13.77 -3.60 -20.87
N ASN A 169 14.89 -4.28 -20.61
CA ASN A 169 15.17 -5.67 -21.01
C ASN A 169 15.06 -6.67 -19.84
N HIS A 170 14.61 -6.20 -18.67
CA HIS A 170 14.36 -6.97 -17.45
C HIS A 170 13.12 -6.40 -16.76
N LYS A 171 12.50 -7.16 -15.85
CA LYS A 171 11.44 -6.63 -14.99
C LYS A 171 12.02 -5.79 -13.84
N LEU A 172 11.22 -4.89 -13.27
CA LEU A 172 11.69 -3.97 -12.24
C LEU A 172 12.20 -4.71 -10.98
N TYR A 173 11.63 -5.89 -10.69
CA TYR A 173 12.09 -6.75 -9.59
C TYR A 173 13.46 -7.40 -9.84
N ASP A 174 13.77 -7.80 -11.09
CA ASP A 174 15.10 -8.28 -11.46
C ASP A 174 16.15 -7.17 -11.34
N ALA A 175 15.80 -5.95 -11.74
CA ALA A 175 16.69 -4.80 -11.63
C ALA A 175 16.96 -4.43 -10.16
N ALA A 176 15.96 -4.50 -9.29
CA ALA A 176 16.14 -4.27 -7.86
C ALA A 176 16.95 -5.37 -7.18
N LYS A 177 16.76 -6.63 -7.59
CA LYS A 177 17.59 -7.77 -7.18
C LYS A 177 19.05 -7.53 -7.53
N LYS A 178 19.35 -7.26 -8.81
CA LYS A 178 20.70 -6.99 -9.33
C LYS A 178 21.35 -5.76 -8.68
N LEU A 179 20.59 -4.70 -8.41
CA LEU A 179 21.07 -3.52 -7.67
C LEU A 179 21.53 -3.89 -6.26
N ASN A 180 20.70 -4.60 -5.50
CA ASN A 180 21.06 -5.01 -4.14
C ASN A 180 22.16 -6.08 -4.11
N GLU A 181 22.30 -6.89 -5.16
CA GLU A 181 23.45 -7.78 -5.35
C GLU A 181 24.76 -7.00 -5.55
N ILE A 182 24.77 -5.97 -6.42
CA ILE A 182 25.95 -5.10 -6.59
C ILE A 182 26.36 -4.48 -5.24
N LEU A 183 25.41 -3.90 -4.50
CA LEU A 183 25.66 -3.27 -3.20
C LEU A 183 26.16 -4.31 -2.16
N PHE A 184 25.43 -5.41 -1.99
CA PHE A 184 25.48 -6.24 -0.79
C PHE A 184 25.94 -7.70 -0.97
N ALA A 185 25.90 -8.27 -2.18
CA ALA A 185 26.34 -9.66 -2.39
C ALA A 185 27.82 -9.84 -2.01
N ASN A 186 28.18 -11.08 -1.69
CA ASN A 186 29.48 -11.48 -1.11
C ASN A 186 29.76 -10.88 0.28
N ARG A 187 28.71 -10.50 1.03
CA ARG A 187 28.78 -10.21 2.47
C ARG A 187 27.77 -11.09 3.23
N PRO A 188 28.21 -12.01 4.09
CA PRO A 188 27.27 -12.85 4.85
C PRO A 188 26.54 -12.05 5.94
N VAL A 189 27.18 -11.04 6.53
CA VAL A 189 26.60 -10.16 7.55
C VAL A 189 26.92 -8.70 7.25
N ILE A 190 25.89 -7.84 7.26
CA ILE A 190 26.02 -6.38 7.25
C ILE A 190 25.84 -5.87 8.69
N ILE A 191 26.66 -4.91 9.12
CA ILE A 191 26.56 -4.29 10.45
C ILE A 191 25.90 -2.92 10.31
N VAL A 192 24.82 -2.67 11.06
CA VAL A 192 24.01 -1.45 10.92
C VAL A 192 23.75 -0.81 12.28
N SER A 193 24.02 0.49 12.43
CA SER A 193 23.69 1.20 13.67
C SER A 193 22.17 1.37 13.84
N LYS A 194 21.47 1.81 12.78
CA LYS A 194 20.01 1.93 12.74
C LYS A 194 19.44 1.24 11.49
N PHE A 195 18.65 0.19 11.67
CA PHE A 195 17.90 -0.45 10.59
C PHE A 195 16.48 0.09 10.57
N GLU A 196 16.09 0.77 9.50
CA GLU A 196 14.78 1.41 9.34
C GLU A 196 13.85 0.48 8.55
N GLY A 197 12.74 0.10 9.17
CA GLY A 197 11.81 -0.87 8.62
C GLY A 197 10.90 -0.34 7.53
N THR A 198 9.66 -0.84 7.53
CA THR A 198 8.58 -0.30 6.70
C THR A 198 8.28 1.16 7.07
N MET A 199 7.76 1.94 6.11
CA MET A 199 7.56 3.39 6.30
C MET A 199 6.61 3.71 7.45
N THR A 200 6.82 4.83 8.15
CA THR A 200 5.80 5.37 9.08
C THR A 200 4.49 5.61 8.33
N PRO A 201 3.30 5.36 8.93
CA PRO A 201 2.04 5.64 8.26
C PRO A 201 1.86 7.10 7.82
N MET A 202 2.50 8.05 8.52
CA MET A 202 2.58 9.45 8.08
C MET A 202 3.36 9.61 6.78
N ALA A 203 4.51 8.95 6.63
CA ALA A 203 5.25 8.93 5.38
C ALA A 203 4.53 8.14 4.27
N GLN A 204 3.77 7.08 4.62
CA GLN A 204 2.91 6.36 3.66
C GLN A 204 1.79 7.27 3.15
N MET A 205 1.09 7.97 4.06
CA MET A 205 0.02 8.91 3.72
C MET A 205 0.53 10.08 2.87
N ALA A 206 1.67 10.66 3.23
CA ALA A 206 2.31 11.71 2.42
C ALA A 206 2.67 11.19 1.01
N MET A 207 3.20 9.97 0.89
CA MET A 207 3.53 9.34 -0.39
C MET A 207 2.29 8.97 -1.21
N ALA A 208 1.19 8.57 -0.56
CA ALA A 208 -0.10 8.33 -1.22
C ALA A 208 -0.71 9.64 -1.77
N PHE A 209 -0.63 10.75 -1.02
CA PHE A 209 -1.05 12.07 -1.50
C PHE A 209 -0.22 12.59 -2.68
N VAL A 210 1.03 12.15 -2.83
CA VAL A 210 1.85 12.39 -4.04
C VAL A 210 1.79 11.23 -5.05
N GLY A 211 0.78 10.37 -4.98
CA GLY A 211 0.47 9.36 -6.01
C GLY A 211 1.37 8.12 -6.04
N PHE A 212 2.26 7.94 -5.06
CA PHE A 212 3.01 6.69 -4.92
C PHE A 212 2.16 5.63 -4.23
N GLY A 213 1.42 4.85 -5.03
CA GLY A 213 0.65 3.67 -4.63
C GLY A 213 1.50 2.49 -4.14
N GLY A 214 2.30 2.69 -3.10
CA GLY A 214 3.07 1.64 -2.43
C GLY A 214 2.22 0.89 -1.41
N GLY A 215 1.48 -0.13 -1.86
CA GLY A 215 0.70 -1.00 -0.98
C GLY A 215 1.55 -1.79 0.03
N PHE A 216 0.91 -2.30 1.08
CA PHE A 216 1.58 -3.02 2.20
C PHE A 216 2.33 -4.30 1.78
N ASP A 217 2.02 -4.85 0.60
CA ASP A 217 2.50 -6.13 0.08
C ASP A 217 3.87 -6.04 -0.63
N SER A 218 4.89 -5.49 0.04
CA SER A 218 6.25 -5.34 -0.53
C SER A 218 7.09 -6.62 -0.48
N VAL A 219 8.06 -6.76 -1.39
CA VAL A 219 9.10 -7.81 -1.34
C VAL A 219 10.49 -7.20 -1.38
N TRP A 220 11.32 -7.47 -0.37
CA TRP A 220 12.69 -6.96 -0.32
C TRP A 220 13.62 -7.89 -1.10
N ARG A 221 14.15 -7.37 -2.21
CA ARG A 221 15.00 -8.09 -3.16
C ARG A 221 16.45 -8.12 -2.68
N ILE A 222 16.79 -8.98 -1.72
CA ILE A 222 18.14 -9.04 -1.11
C ILE A 222 18.94 -10.26 -1.60
N PRO A 223 20.29 -10.26 -1.50
CA PRO A 223 21.11 -11.41 -1.87
C PRO A 223 20.86 -12.65 -1.01
N VAL A 224 21.03 -13.83 -1.61
CA VAL A 224 20.91 -15.14 -0.93
C VAL A 224 21.83 -15.20 0.30
N GLY A 225 21.29 -15.64 1.44
CA GLY A 225 22.04 -15.88 2.68
C GLY A 225 22.48 -14.61 3.43
N MET A 226 22.18 -13.41 2.93
CA MET A 226 22.55 -12.16 3.59
C MET A 226 21.83 -11.99 4.93
N LYS A 227 22.58 -11.67 6.00
CA LYS A 227 22.04 -11.32 7.32
C LYS A 227 22.38 -9.88 7.72
N ILE A 228 21.56 -9.32 8.61
CA ILE A 228 21.73 -7.97 9.15
C ILE A 228 21.94 -8.06 10.66
N SER A 229 23.07 -7.54 11.13
CA SER A 229 23.35 -7.33 12.55
C SER A 229 23.13 -5.85 12.86
N ALA A 230 21.97 -5.53 13.44
CA ALA A 230 21.60 -4.17 13.80
C ALA A 230 21.90 -3.88 15.27
N ASN A 231 22.26 -2.64 15.62
CA ASN A 231 22.23 -2.17 17.00
C ASN A 231 20.80 -1.72 17.37
N SER A 232 20.16 -0.94 16.50
CA SER A 232 18.78 -0.50 16.63
C SER A 232 17.94 -0.89 15.41
N ILE A 233 16.68 -1.27 15.63
CA ILE A 233 15.66 -1.39 14.59
C ILE A 233 14.61 -0.32 14.86
N SER A 234 14.47 0.66 13.97
CA SER A 234 13.43 1.69 14.11
C SER A 234 12.15 1.30 13.36
N SER A 235 11.18 0.88 14.15
CA SER A 235 9.77 0.62 13.81
C SER A 235 9.49 -0.41 12.71
N VAL A 236 9.00 -1.57 13.16
CA VAL A 236 8.38 -2.60 12.32
C VAL A 236 6.88 -2.30 12.23
N PHE A 237 6.43 -1.70 11.12
CA PHE A 237 5.02 -1.40 10.86
C PHE A 237 4.35 -2.48 10.02
N GLY A 238 3.66 -3.41 10.69
CA GLY A 238 2.79 -4.40 10.05
C GLY A 238 2.24 -5.45 11.01
N ASP A 239 1.36 -6.31 10.51
CA ASP A 239 0.82 -7.45 11.25
C ASP A 239 1.91 -8.49 11.57
N TYR A 240 1.65 -9.44 12.47
CA TYR A 240 2.58 -10.52 12.87
C TYR A 240 3.34 -11.19 11.71
N ASN A 241 2.70 -11.42 10.56
CA ASN A 241 3.38 -12.01 9.38
C ASN A 241 4.64 -11.20 8.96
N GLN A 242 4.66 -9.89 9.19
CA GLN A 242 5.80 -9.04 8.89
C GLN A 242 6.92 -9.17 9.93
N ILE A 243 6.66 -9.40 11.23
CA ILE A 243 7.75 -9.57 12.20
C ILE A 243 8.53 -10.87 11.96
N VAL A 244 7.87 -11.92 11.48
CA VAL A 244 8.53 -13.17 11.03
C VAL A 244 9.40 -12.92 9.80
N SER A 245 8.92 -12.14 8.83
CA SER A 245 9.71 -11.73 7.68
C SER A 245 10.94 -10.88 8.07
N PHE A 246 10.80 -9.95 9.03
CA PHE A 246 11.93 -9.22 9.60
C PHE A 246 12.92 -10.14 10.33
N SER A 247 12.45 -11.09 11.15
CA SER A 247 13.35 -11.96 11.92
C SER A 247 14.16 -12.90 11.03
N SER A 248 13.61 -13.30 9.88
CA SER A 248 14.28 -14.17 8.91
C SER A 248 15.64 -13.65 8.42
N ILE A 249 15.87 -12.33 8.44
CA ILE A 249 17.12 -11.68 8.00
C ILE A 249 18.01 -11.17 9.13
N LEU A 250 17.53 -11.13 10.37
CA LEU A 250 18.36 -10.70 11.49
C LEU A 250 19.43 -11.76 11.81
N ASN A 251 20.61 -11.30 12.19
CA ASN A 251 21.62 -12.14 12.83
C ASN A 251 21.35 -12.16 14.34
N SER A 252 20.96 -13.33 14.86
CA SER A 252 20.65 -13.54 16.28
C SER A 252 21.86 -13.53 17.21
N SER A 253 23.10 -13.42 16.70
CA SER A 253 24.33 -13.47 17.49
C SER A 253 24.61 -12.22 18.36
N ARG A 254 23.66 -11.28 18.47
CA ARG A 254 23.74 -10.08 19.31
C ARG A 254 22.35 -9.70 19.83
N THR A 255 22.27 -9.27 21.07
CA THR A 255 21.10 -8.57 21.59
C THR A 255 20.93 -7.22 20.89
N LEU A 256 19.69 -6.86 20.59
CA LEU A 256 19.36 -5.57 19.99
C LEU A 256 19.28 -4.54 21.11
N GLN A 257 19.91 -3.38 20.90
CA GLN A 257 19.88 -2.30 21.88
C GLN A 257 18.49 -1.65 21.88
N ASN A 258 18.05 -1.08 20.75
CA ASN A 258 16.82 -0.29 20.68
C ASN A 258 15.88 -0.84 19.59
N VAL A 259 14.76 -1.45 19.97
CA VAL A 259 13.80 -2.09 19.02
C VAL A 259 12.48 -1.32 19.01
N GLY A 260 12.01 -0.91 17.83
CA GLY A 260 10.71 -0.26 17.64
C GLY A 260 9.65 -1.21 17.08
N VAL A 261 8.50 -1.33 17.76
CA VAL A 261 7.35 -2.16 17.35
C VAL A 261 6.02 -1.40 17.51
N THR A 262 4.94 -1.96 16.95
CA THR A 262 3.56 -1.52 17.23
C THR A 262 2.85 -2.48 18.20
N VAL A 263 1.84 -1.97 18.91
CA VAL A 263 1.07 -2.76 19.89
C VAL A 263 0.43 -4.02 19.29
N SER A 264 0.03 -3.97 18.01
CA SER A 264 -0.48 -5.13 17.24
C SER A 264 0.49 -6.30 17.10
N VAL A 265 1.76 -6.15 17.51
CA VAL A 265 2.82 -7.17 17.40
C VAL A 265 3.21 -7.73 18.79
N LEU A 266 2.66 -7.18 19.88
CA LEU A 266 2.99 -7.59 21.26
C LEU A 266 2.34 -8.90 21.70
N ASN A 267 1.24 -9.32 21.07
CA ASN A 267 0.50 -10.54 21.43
C ASN A 267 1.35 -11.82 21.32
N ASP A 268 2.25 -11.87 20.33
CA ASP A 268 3.02 -13.07 19.96
C ASP A 268 4.53 -12.85 20.18
N GLN A 269 4.91 -12.23 21.31
CA GLN A 269 6.26 -11.70 21.62
C GLN A 269 7.44 -12.47 21.00
N HIS A 270 7.98 -11.98 19.88
CA HIS A 270 9.14 -12.60 19.24
C HIS A 270 10.38 -12.44 20.13
N SER A 271 11.22 -13.48 20.20
CA SER A 271 12.45 -13.54 21.01
C SER A 271 13.34 -12.27 20.98
N PHE A 272 13.53 -11.62 19.83
CA PHE A 272 14.35 -10.40 19.74
C PHE A 272 13.66 -9.13 20.25
N VAL A 273 12.33 -9.16 20.40
CA VAL A 273 11.53 -8.09 21.04
C VAL A 273 11.62 -8.25 22.56
N LYS A 274 11.39 -9.46 23.08
CA LYS A 274 11.54 -9.76 24.51
C LYS A 274 12.97 -9.53 25.02
N ASN A 275 13.98 -9.83 24.20
CA ASN A 275 15.40 -9.66 24.54
C ASN A 275 15.98 -8.29 24.08
N ALA A 276 15.14 -7.30 23.77
CA ALA A 276 15.58 -5.95 23.47
C ALA A 276 16.00 -5.21 24.76
N GLN A 277 17.19 -4.58 24.75
CA GLN A 277 17.68 -3.81 25.90
C GLN A 277 16.76 -2.61 26.21
N GLN A 278 16.26 -1.95 25.16
CA GLN A 278 15.22 -0.93 25.18
C GLN A 278 14.18 -1.19 24.09
N LEU A 279 12.91 -1.23 24.47
CA LEU A 279 11.77 -1.47 23.59
C LEU A 279 10.97 -0.17 23.39
N THR A 280 10.96 0.37 22.18
CA THR A 280 10.05 1.47 21.81
C THR A 280 8.76 0.90 21.24
N ILE A 281 7.61 1.34 21.77
CA ILE A 281 6.28 0.89 21.35
C ILE A 281 5.53 2.11 20.78
N SER A 282 5.34 2.13 19.47
CA SER A 282 4.49 3.13 18.80
C SER A 282 3.01 2.71 18.88
N THR A 283 2.14 3.59 19.36
CA THR A 283 0.71 3.31 19.52
C THR A 283 -0.19 4.52 19.28
N ARG A 284 -1.48 4.24 19.03
CA ARG A 284 -2.57 5.21 19.10
C ARG A 284 -3.18 5.21 20.50
N THR A 285 -3.82 6.33 20.86
CA THR A 285 -4.60 6.47 22.09
C THR A 285 -5.69 5.39 22.21
N GLU A 286 -6.41 5.15 21.10
CA GLU A 286 -7.43 4.09 20.92
C GLU A 286 -6.95 2.68 21.33
N SER A 287 -5.64 2.43 21.32
CA SER A 287 -5.02 1.11 21.58
C SER A 287 -4.34 1.00 22.95
N ILE A 288 -4.49 1.99 23.84
CA ILE A 288 -3.90 1.97 25.19
C ILE A 288 -4.35 0.75 26.00
N HIS A 289 -5.63 0.36 25.95
CA HIS A 289 -6.11 -0.86 26.61
C HIS A 289 -5.57 -2.19 26.01
N GLN A 290 -4.91 -2.15 24.86
CA GLN A 290 -4.17 -3.31 24.32
C GLN A 290 -2.73 -3.31 24.86
N LEU A 291 -2.09 -2.14 24.94
CA LEU A 291 -0.77 -1.97 25.54
C LEU A 291 -0.75 -2.31 27.05
N ILE A 292 -1.78 -1.92 27.79
CA ILE A 292 -1.92 -2.25 29.23
C ILE A 292 -1.91 -3.77 29.46
N ARG A 293 -2.73 -4.53 28.72
CA ARG A 293 -2.72 -6.01 28.78
C ARG A 293 -1.39 -6.62 28.32
N ALA A 294 -0.67 -5.96 27.42
CA ALA A 294 0.68 -6.39 27.04
C ALA A 294 1.71 -6.16 28.17
N PHE A 295 1.56 -5.15 29.03
CA PHE A 295 2.49 -4.94 30.17
C PHE A 295 2.48 -6.09 31.18
N GLU A 296 1.34 -6.78 31.38
CA GLU A 296 1.23 -7.98 32.22
C GLU A 296 2.17 -9.10 31.73
N THR A 297 2.28 -9.27 30.41
CA THR A 297 3.08 -10.35 29.79
C THR A 297 4.52 -9.93 29.44
N MET A 298 4.83 -8.63 29.39
CA MET A 298 6.18 -8.16 29.07
C MET A 298 7.11 -8.14 30.29
N ASP A 299 8.33 -8.66 30.07
CA ASP A 299 9.44 -8.67 31.04
C ASP A 299 10.58 -7.71 30.63
N ASN A 300 10.41 -6.95 29.54
CA ASN A 300 11.38 -5.94 29.10
C ASN A 300 11.61 -4.88 30.18
N GLN A 301 12.87 -4.63 30.53
CA GLN A 301 13.23 -3.69 31.59
C GLN A 301 13.04 -2.22 31.18
N GLN A 302 13.50 -1.82 29.99
CA GLN A 302 13.41 -0.43 29.52
C GLN A 302 12.37 -0.33 28.40
N ILE A 303 11.26 0.38 28.64
CA ILE A 303 10.20 0.60 27.63
C ILE A 303 9.98 2.09 27.39
N ASN A 304 9.85 2.47 26.13
CA ASN A 304 9.52 3.84 25.69
C ASN A 304 8.23 3.82 24.86
N ILE A 305 7.24 4.68 25.17
CA ILE A 305 5.97 4.76 24.44
C ILE A 305 5.95 5.99 23.53
N ASP A 306 5.72 5.75 22.24
CA ASP A 306 5.49 6.77 21.21
C ASP A 306 3.98 6.87 20.91
N LEU A 307 3.34 7.93 21.41
CA LEU A 307 1.89 8.15 21.29
C LEU A 307 1.55 9.09 20.13
N TRP A 308 0.86 8.58 19.11
CA TRP A 308 0.51 9.34 17.90
C TRP A 308 -0.70 10.25 18.12
N GLY A 309 -0.53 11.56 17.88
CA GLY A 309 -1.55 12.56 18.18
C GLY A 309 -1.37 13.91 17.47
N ILE A 310 -1.01 13.91 16.17
CA ILE A 310 -1.02 15.15 15.35
C ILE A 310 -2.41 15.37 14.70
N LEU A 311 -3.20 14.31 14.52
CA LEU A 311 -4.50 14.36 13.82
C LEU A 311 -5.65 13.66 14.57
N TRP A 312 -5.39 13.04 15.73
CA TRP A 312 -6.31 12.12 16.42
C TRP A 312 -6.45 12.44 17.93
N GLY A 313 -6.28 13.72 18.29
CA GLY A 313 -6.24 14.19 19.67
C GLY A 313 -4.88 14.02 20.36
N SER A 314 -4.67 14.78 21.43
CA SER A 314 -3.61 14.53 22.41
C SER A 314 -4.16 13.63 23.52
N PRO A 315 -3.41 12.63 24.03
CA PRO A 315 -3.88 11.82 25.16
C PRO A 315 -4.14 12.70 26.39
N SER A 316 -5.23 12.42 27.07
CA SER A 316 -5.62 13.04 28.33
C SER A 316 -4.71 12.59 29.48
N PRO A 317 -4.60 13.37 30.58
CA PRO A 317 -3.89 12.92 31.78
C PRO A 317 -4.37 11.57 32.31
N TYR A 318 -5.68 11.27 32.19
CA TYR A 318 -6.26 9.98 32.59
C TYR A 318 -5.70 8.79 31.81
N GLU A 319 -5.43 8.96 30.51
CA GLU A 319 -4.85 7.90 29.68
C GLU A 319 -3.36 7.67 30.00
N TYR A 320 -2.63 8.71 30.42
CA TYR A 320 -1.29 8.54 31.00
C TYR A 320 -1.33 7.86 32.39
N PHE A 321 -2.32 8.16 33.24
CA PHE A 321 -2.50 7.46 34.52
C PHE A 321 -2.80 5.97 34.31
N GLN A 322 -3.70 5.60 33.39
CA GLN A 322 -3.95 4.19 33.04
C GLN A 322 -2.71 3.45 32.54
N LEU A 323 -1.82 4.13 31.78
CA LEU A 323 -0.54 3.55 31.35
C LEU A 323 0.42 3.31 32.53
N LEU A 324 0.41 4.19 33.54
CA LEU A 324 1.19 4.01 34.77
C LEU A 324 0.63 2.89 35.64
N GLU A 325 -0.69 2.87 35.89
CA GLU A 325 -1.37 1.79 36.62
C GLU A 325 -1.15 0.42 35.94
N GLY A 326 -1.31 0.37 34.61
CA GLY A 326 -1.07 -0.81 33.80
C GLY A 326 0.39 -1.26 33.75
N TRP A 327 1.36 -0.36 33.96
CA TRP A 327 2.78 -0.71 34.10
C TRP A 327 3.09 -1.30 35.48
N LEU A 328 2.47 -0.74 36.53
CA LEU A 328 2.65 -1.08 37.95
C LEU A 328 1.84 -2.31 38.41
N SER A 329 0.91 -2.81 37.59
CA SER A 329 0.04 -3.96 37.89
C SER A 329 0.76 -5.30 38.16
N LYS A 330 2.05 -5.37 37.87
CA LYS A 330 2.92 -6.55 38.00
C LYS A 330 4.25 -6.15 38.62
N GLU A 331 4.78 -6.99 39.50
CA GLU A 331 6.13 -6.82 40.07
C GLU A 331 7.21 -6.91 38.97
N ARG A 332 8.17 -5.98 38.98
CA ARG A 332 9.22 -5.87 37.95
C ARG A 332 10.61 -5.87 38.58
N SER A 333 11.56 -6.43 37.84
CA SER A 333 12.98 -6.43 38.25
C SER A 333 13.50 -5.01 38.50
N VAL A 334 14.33 -4.84 39.53
CA VAL A 334 14.94 -3.55 39.90
C VAL A 334 15.73 -2.99 38.71
N GLY A 335 15.54 -1.69 38.42
CA GLY A 335 16.10 -1.04 37.23
C GLY A 335 15.19 -1.07 35.99
N SER A 336 13.95 -1.60 36.11
CA SER A 336 12.94 -1.44 35.07
C SER A 336 12.41 0.00 35.02
N VAL A 337 12.35 0.59 33.83
CA VAL A 337 11.95 1.98 33.56
C VAL A 337 10.94 2.02 32.42
N ILE A 338 9.89 2.82 32.59
CA ILE A 338 9.01 3.23 31.51
C ILE A 338 9.20 4.71 31.20
N THR A 339 9.12 5.07 29.92
CA THR A 339 9.25 6.44 29.41
C THR A 339 8.14 6.69 28.41
N PHE A 340 7.59 7.91 28.37
CA PHE A 340 6.61 8.32 27.37
C PHE A 340 6.70 9.81 27.10
N GLY A 341 6.46 10.20 25.85
CA GLY A 341 6.46 11.61 25.45
C GLY A 341 5.22 12.35 25.96
N LEU A 342 5.43 13.39 26.78
CA LEU A 342 4.39 14.34 27.17
C LEU A 342 4.19 15.38 26.05
N ARG A 343 2.94 15.69 25.70
CA ARG A 343 2.62 16.58 24.56
C ARG A 343 2.55 18.06 24.90
N THR A 344 2.26 18.41 26.16
CA THR A 344 2.19 19.80 26.64
C THR A 344 2.65 19.86 28.09
N GLU A 345 3.13 21.03 28.51
CA GLU A 345 3.56 21.29 29.88
C GLU A 345 2.42 21.07 30.88
N TYR A 346 1.19 21.51 30.55
CA TYR A 346 -0.04 21.27 31.32
C TYR A 346 -0.31 19.79 31.64
N ILE A 347 -0.06 18.87 30.70
CA ILE A 347 -0.21 17.42 30.97
C ILE A 347 0.90 16.96 31.94
N GLY A 348 2.11 17.51 31.80
CA GLY A 348 3.19 17.31 32.76
C GLY A 348 2.83 17.79 34.16
N GLU A 349 2.32 19.02 34.30
CA GLU A 349 1.87 19.59 35.58
C GLU A 349 0.81 18.71 36.25
N LYS A 350 -0.24 18.30 35.53
CA LYS A 350 -1.30 17.42 36.04
C LYS A 350 -0.81 16.02 36.47
N ILE A 351 0.31 15.55 35.93
CA ILE A 351 0.93 14.27 36.34
C ILE A 351 1.89 14.49 37.52
N LEU A 352 2.70 15.56 37.48
CA LEU A 352 3.73 15.89 38.49
C LEU A 352 3.17 16.41 39.82
N GLU A 353 1.90 16.83 39.86
CA GLU A 353 1.15 17.03 41.12
C GLU A 353 1.18 15.77 42.01
N ASN A 354 1.30 14.58 41.43
CA ASN A 354 1.73 13.35 42.12
C ASN A 354 3.25 13.15 41.99
N ARG A 355 4.00 13.52 43.04
CA ARG A 355 5.48 13.47 43.13
C ARG A 355 6.03 12.01 43.00
N LYS A 356 7.30 11.72 42.63
CA LYS A 356 8.60 12.39 42.94
C LYS A 356 9.80 11.74 42.16
N ILE A 357 10.98 12.41 42.13
CA ILE A 357 12.38 11.90 41.82
C ILE A 357 12.93 12.09 40.37
N ILE A 358 14.28 12.01 40.16
CA ILE A 358 15.13 12.86 39.27
C ILE A 358 16.29 12.08 38.51
N GLU A 359 16.79 12.68 37.40
CA GLU A 359 17.89 12.41 36.41
C GLU A 359 19.38 12.21 36.89
N THR A 360 20.47 11.97 36.09
CA THR A 360 20.82 11.32 34.76
C THR A 360 22.34 11.54 34.41
N MET A 361 23.09 10.62 33.74
CA MET A 361 24.36 10.96 32.99
C MET A 361 24.91 9.89 31.97
N MET A 362 26.09 10.11 31.31
CA MET A 362 26.52 9.53 30.00
C MET A 362 27.99 8.96 29.83
N THR A 363 28.19 8.10 28.79
CA THR A 363 29.42 7.87 27.93
C THR A 363 30.73 7.28 28.56
N TYR A 364 31.75 6.67 27.88
CA TYR A 364 32.52 6.94 26.61
C TYR A 364 33.16 5.66 25.94
N SER A 365 34.27 5.76 25.15
CA SER A 365 34.93 4.72 24.30
C SER A 365 36.49 4.61 24.48
N VAL A 366 37.43 4.09 23.63
CA VAL A 366 37.65 4.25 22.17
C VAL A 366 38.22 3.05 21.33
N PRO A 367 39.53 2.62 21.33
CA PRO A 367 40.21 2.37 20.02
C PRO A 367 40.89 1.00 19.68
N MET A 368 41.31 0.93 18.40
CA MET A 368 42.07 -0.03 17.56
C MET A 368 43.24 -0.86 18.17
N GLY A 369 43.82 -1.88 17.47
CA GLY A 369 43.53 -2.49 16.15
C GLY A 369 44.77 -3.08 15.43
N TYR A 370 44.63 -3.53 14.16
CA TYR A 370 45.72 -4.03 13.28
C TYR A 370 45.45 -3.68 11.79
N GLU A 371 44.62 -2.67 11.54
CA GLU A 371 43.67 -2.77 10.42
C GLU A 371 43.99 -1.91 9.18
N SER A 372 44.81 -0.86 9.24
CA SER A 372 45.23 0.05 8.13
C SER A 372 44.34 0.11 6.87
N LEU A 373 44.51 -0.75 5.86
CA LEU A 373 43.66 -0.76 4.66
C LEU A 373 42.20 -1.17 4.97
N LYS A 374 42.03 -2.16 5.85
CA LYS A 374 40.72 -2.47 6.42
C LYS A 374 40.22 -1.31 7.27
N THR A 375 41.04 -0.59 8.05
CA THR A 375 40.62 0.63 8.77
C THR A 375 40.04 1.64 7.78
N VAL A 376 40.78 1.97 6.72
CA VAL A 376 40.32 2.90 5.68
C VAL A 376 38.98 2.43 5.11
N LEU A 377 38.85 1.17 4.72
CA LEU A 377 37.59 0.62 4.21
C LEU A 377 36.46 0.56 5.26
N LEU A 378 36.77 0.30 6.53
CA LEU A 378 35.83 0.20 7.65
C LEU A 378 35.25 1.56 8.07
N HIS A 379 36.01 2.63 7.83
CA HIS A 379 35.66 4.02 8.14
C HIS A 379 35.30 4.86 6.89
N THR A 380 35.52 4.37 5.68
CA THR A 380 35.02 4.96 4.43
C THR A 380 33.50 4.82 4.33
N ASP A 381 32.79 5.88 3.91
CA ASP A 381 31.34 5.81 3.72
C ASP A 381 30.93 4.67 2.78
N PRO A 382 29.96 3.80 3.15
CA PRO A 382 29.42 2.73 2.32
C PRO A 382 29.15 3.11 0.86
N ASN A 383 28.61 4.30 0.57
CA ASN A 383 28.29 4.70 -0.79
C ASN A 383 29.54 5.02 -1.61
N LEU A 384 30.61 5.49 -0.97
CA LEU A 384 31.93 5.61 -1.59
C LEU A 384 32.58 4.23 -1.78
N ARG A 385 32.45 3.31 -0.82
CA ARG A 385 32.89 1.90 -0.97
C ARG A 385 32.24 1.23 -2.18
N PHE A 386 30.92 1.38 -2.37
CA PHE A 386 30.23 0.83 -3.54
C PHE A 386 30.74 1.44 -4.86
N LYS A 387 30.92 2.76 -4.91
CA LYS A 387 31.48 3.47 -6.09
C LYS A 387 32.91 3.02 -6.41
N ILE A 388 33.73 2.72 -5.39
CA ILE A 388 35.09 2.18 -5.56
C ILE A 388 35.05 0.73 -6.06
N ALA A 389 34.25 -0.15 -5.44
CA ALA A 389 34.12 -1.55 -5.84
C ALA A 389 33.62 -1.71 -7.30
N GLN A 390 32.70 -0.84 -7.73
CA GLN A 390 32.21 -0.80 -9.11
C GLN A 390 33.27 -0.33 -10.12
N ARG A 391 34.17 0.59 -9.73
CA ARG A 391 35.17 1.21 -10.62
C ARG A 391 36.54 0.53 -10.61
N VAL A 392 36.88 -0.20 -9.55
CA VAL A 392 38.19 -0.83 -9.37
C VAL A 392 38.03 -2.32 -8.98
N PRO A 393 37.77 -3.22 -9.95
CA PRO A 393 37.53 -4.65 -9.66
C PRO A 393 38.64 -5.32 -8.84
N LYS A 394 39.90 -4.89 -9.02
CA LYS A 394 41.07 -5.40 -8.26
C LYS A 394 40.97 -5.21 -6.74
N ILE A 395 40.18 -4.24 -6.26
CA ILE A 395 39.98 -3.96 -4.83
C ILE A 395 38.69 -4.63 -4.30
N CYS A 396 37.77 -5.03 -5.18
CA CYS A 396 36.43 -5.52 -4.83
C CYS A 396 36.47 -6.72 -3.85
N LEU A 397 37.38 -7.68 -4.02
CA LEU A 397 37.50 -8.82 -3.09
C LEU A 397 37.86 -8.36 -1.66
N THR A 398 38.85 -7.48 -1.51
CA THR A 398 39.24 -6.91 -0.21
C THR A 398 38.14 -6.00 0.36
N GLU A 399 37.45 -5.25 -0.49
CA GLU A 399 36.31 -4.40 -0.10
C GLU A 399 35.15 -5.24 0.47
N LYS A 400 34.86 -6.40 -0.14
CA LYS A 400 33.78 -7.29 0.31
C LYS A 400 34.12 -8.02 1.62
N THR A 401 35.39 -8.39 1.87
CA THR A 401 35.80 -9.04 3.13
C THR A 401 35.88 -8.10 4.33
N VAL A 402 36.06 -6.78 4.14
CA VAL A 402 35.99 -5.81 5.24
C VAL A 402 34.53 -5.61 5.66
N PRO A 403 34.17 -5.75 6.96
CA PRO A 403 32.81 -5.54 7.43
C PRO A 403 32.20 -4.22 6.95
N LEU A 404 31.00 -4.28 6.40
CA LEU A 404 30.25 -3.10 5.98
C LEU A 404 29.48 -2.55 7.18
N LYS A 405 29.99 -1.44 7.75
CA LYS A 405 29.32 -0.67 8.81
C LYS A 405 28.47 0.43 8.17
N ILE A 406 27.16 0.41 8.41
CA ILE A 406 26.19 1.38 7.89
C ILE A 406 25.57 2.14 9.08
N ARG A 407 25.46 3.48 8.99
CA ARG A 407 24.81 4.32 10.03
C ARG A 407 23.30 4.17 10.01
N SER A 408 22.69 4.27 8.83
CA SER A 408 21.27 3.96 8.62
C SER A 408 21.05 3.16 7.35
N LEU A 409 20.24 2.10 7.41
CA LEU A 409 19.85 1.27 6.26
C LEU A 409 18.33 1.16 6.21
N SER A 410 17.71 1.45 5.07
CA SER A 410 16.30 1.13 4.79
C SER A 410 16.22 0.32 3.49
N LEU A 411 15.43 -0.76 3.52
CA LEU A 411 15.18 -1.64 2.37
C LEU A 411 13.70 -1.58 2.00
N ARG A 412 13.41 -1.50 0.71
CA ARG A 412 12.07 -1.54 0.10
C ARG A 412 12.18 -2.21 -1.26
N GLU A 413 11.05 -2.58 -1.85
CA GLU A 413 11.03 -3.39 -3.07
C GLU A 413 11.78 -2.76 -4.26
N PHE A 414 11.64 -1.44 -4.48
CA PHE A 414 12.34 -0.70 -5.53
C PHE A 414 13.16 0.50 -5.00
N MET A 415 13.47 0.53 -3.70
CA MET A 415 14.28 1.60 -3.12
C MET A 415 15.14 1.11 -1.95
N THR A 416 16.44 1.34 -2.04
CA THR A 416 17.42 1.03 -1.00
C THR A 416 18.09 2.33 -0.56
N THR A 417 18.06 2.63 0.75
CA THR A 417 18.72 3.83 1.32
C THR A 417 19.87 3.41 2.21
N VAL A 418 21.06 3.96 1.96
CA VAL A 418 22.28 3.71 2.73
C VAL A 418 22.88 5.04 3.20
N ASN A 419 22.93 5.21 4.52
CA ASN A 419 23.22 6.46 5.20
C ASN A 419 22.30 7.60 4.74
N ASN A 420 22.81 8.51 3.91
CA ASN A 420 22.09 9.68 3.39
C ASN A 420 21.91 9.59 1.86
N THR A 421 22.18 8.42 1.27
CA THR A 421 22.08 8.16 -0.17
C THR A 421 20.92 7.20 -0.44
N SER A 422 19.94 7.63 -1.24
CA SER A 422 18.84 6.78 -1.69
C SER A 422 19.07 6.33 -3.13
N TYR A 423 18.91 5.03 -3.37
CA TYR A 423 18.93 4.37 -4.68
C TYR A 423 17.51 3.92 -5.00
N LYS A 424 16.77 4.71 -5.80
CA LYS A 424 15.42 4.40 -6.25
C LYS A 424 15.45 3.87 -7.68
N LEU A 425 14.74 2.76 -7.92
CA LEU A 425 14.40 2.28 -9.25
C LEU A 425 12.93 2.63 -9.59
N GLY A 426 12.66 2.83 -10.86
CA GLY A 426 11.30 2.98 -11.40
C GLY A 426 11.28 2.89 -12.92
N VAL A 427 10.11 2.66 -13.49
CA VAL A 427 9.90 2.69 -14.94
C VAL A 427 9.72 4.13 -15.39
N TYR A 428 10.66 4.62 -16.20
CA TYR A 428 10.59 5.90 -16.90
C TYR A 428 9.93 5.68 -18.25
N ARG A 429 8.86 6.44 -18.53
CA ARG A 429 8.12 6.37 -19.80
C ARG A 429 8.59 7.50 -20.71
N HIS A 430 9.36 7.16 -21.74
CA HIS A 430 9.85 8.11 -22.73
C HIS A 430 8.82 8.29 -23.85
N PHE A 431 8.01 9.34 -23.78
CA PHE A 431 7.01 9.64 -24.81
C PHE A 431 7.68 9.99 -26.14
N HIS A 432 7.17 9.44 -27.25
CA HIS A 432 7.74 9.65 -28.59
C HIS A 432 7.41 11.04 -29.18
N THR A 433 6.61 11.85 -28.48
CA THR A 433 6.22 13.19 -28.90
C THR A 433 6.49 14.20 -27.78
N ASN A 434 6.69 15.47 -28.16
CA ASN A 434 6.89 16.57 -27.23
C ASN A 434 5.65 16.88 -26.35
N LYS A 435 4.53 16.17 -26.53
CA LYS A 435 3.29 16.28 -25.74
C LYS A 435 3.23 15.21 -24.63
N MET A 436 4.29 15.11 -23.83
CA MET A 436 4.29 14.24 -22.63
C MET A 436 3.41 14.87 -21.54
N PRO A 437 2.40 14.17 -21.00
CA PRO A 437 1.54 14.70 -19.95
C PRO A 437 2.29 15.13 -18.69
N MET A 438 1.82 16.17 -18.00
CA MET A 438 2.48 16.71 -16.81
C MET A 438 2.48 15.74 -15.62
N SER A 439 1.51 14.84 -15.53
CA SER A 439 1.49 13.71 -14.59
C SER A 439 2.66 12.75 -14.84
N ILE A 440 2.77 12.25 -16.08
CA ILE A 440 3.87 11.40 -16.54
C ILE A 440 5.21 12.08 -16.31
N LYS A 441 5.33 13.38 -16.62
CA LYS A 441 6.54 14.18 -16.39
C LYS A 441 6.91 14.19 -14.90
N ARG A 442 5.98 14.56 -14.01
CA ARG A 442 6.17 14.57 -12.55
C ARG A 442 6.62 13.20 -12.02
N GLU A 443 5.97 12.12 -12.45
CA GLU A 443 6.31 10.75 -12.06
C GLU A 443 7.70 10.33 -12.55
N ASN A 444 8.03 10.63 -13.82
CA ASN A 444 9.36 10.42 -14.41
C ASN A 444 10.44 11.22 -13.65
N ASP A 445 10.17 12.49 -13.33
CA ASP A 445 11.06 13.37 -12.59
C ASP A 445 11.23 12.93 -11.13
N TRP A 446 10.24 12.26 -10.53
CA TRP A 446 10.36 11.64 -9.20
C TRP A 446 10.94 10.21 -9.22
N GLY A 447 11.49 9.77 -10.36
CA GLY A 447 12.25 8.53 -10.48
C GLY A 447 11.59 7.45 -11.35
N GLY A 448 10.40 7.70 -11.88
CA GLY A 448 9.59 6.70 -12.58
C GLY A 448 8.57 6.04 -11.64
N VAL A 449 7.65 5.28 -12.23
CA VAL A 449 6.62 4.52 -11.50
C VAL A 449 7.21 3.25 -10.88
N SER A 450 6.67 2.85 -9.73
CA SER A 450 7.16 1.74 -8.90
C SER A 450 6.41 0.43 -9.16
N HIS A 451 6.21 0.11 -10.44
CA HIS A 451 5.59 -1.12 -10.94
C HIS A 451 6.07 -1.37 -12.38
N ASP A 452 5.97 -2.62 -12.84
CA ASP A 452 6.11 -2.95 -14.26
C ASP A 452 4.83 -2.56 -15.03
N LEU A 453 4.95 -2.34 -16.33
CA LEU A 453 3.81 -2.08 -17.23
C LEU A 453 3.60 -3.24 -18.21
N ASP A 454 2.34 -3.44 -18.61
CA ASP A 454 1.95 -4.38 -19.68
C ASP A 454 2.13 -3.76 -21.08
N GLN A 455 1.82 -4.54 -22.13
CA GLN A 455 1.99 -4.12 -23.52
C GLN A 455 1.08 -2.96 -23.97
N TYR A 456 0.03 -2.64 -23.19
CA TYR A 456 -0.89 -1.52 -23.43
C TYR A 456 -0.68 -0.36 -22.45
N GLY A 457 0.22 -0.50 -21.48
CA GLY A 457 0.52 0.53 -20.48
C GLY A 457 -0.29 0.44 -19.17
N PHE A 458 -0.95 -0.69 -18.89
CA PHE A 458 -1.55 -0.94 -17.58
C PHE A 458 -0.47 -1.29 -16.54
N GLU A 459 -0.72 -0.93 -15.28
CA GLU A 459 0.05 -1.39 -14.13
C GLU A 459 -0.04 -2.92 -13.99
N ILE A 460 1.12 -3.58 -13.91
CA ILE A 460 1.25 -4.96 -13.45
C ILE A 460 1.46 -4.91 -11.92
N PRO A 461 0.49 -5.32 -11.08
CA PRO A 461 0.59 -5.13 -9.63
C PRO A 461 1.75 -5.89 -9.03
N ASN A 462 2.54 -5.25 -8.15
CA ASN A 462 3.71 -5.88 -7.51
C ASN A 462 3.37 -7.16 -6.71
N SER A 463 2.11 -7.34 -6.31
CA SER A 463 1.60 -8.58 -5.72
C SER A 463 1.74 -9.80 -6.64
N SER A 464 1.75 -9.65 -7.97
CA SER A 464 1.95 -10.75 -8.94
C SER A 464 3.41 -11.19 -9.09
N THR A 465 4.39 -10.40 -8.63
CA THR A 465 5.81 -10.71 -8.82
C THR A 465 6.23 -12.02 -8.16
N PRO A 466 7.13 -12.81 -8.78
CA PRO A 466 7.69 -14.00 -8.16
C PRO A 466 8.55 -13.64 -6.94
N ILE A 467 8.75 -14.60 -6.05
CA ILE A 467 9.71 -14.50 -4.94
C ILE A 467 10.98 -15.21 -5.39
N LEU A 468 12.09 -14.48 -5.49
CA LEU A 468 13.38 -15.05 -5.90
C LEU A 468 14.14 -15.62 -4.70
N GLY A 469 15.13 -16.49 -4.95
CA GLY A 469 15.96 -17.05 -3.88
C GLY A 469 16.61 -15.95 -3.03
N GLY A 470 16.36 -15.96 -1.71
CA GLY A 470 16.83 -14.93 -0.78
C GLY A 470 15.92 -13.71 -0.62
N ASP A 471 14.85 -13.55 -1.41
CA ASP A 471 13.90 -12.45 -1.23
C ASP A 471 13.10 -12.58 0.09
N VAL A 472 12.76 -11.44 0.70
CA VAL A 472 11.91 -11.39 1.90
C VAL A 472 10.53 -10.84 1.53
N SER A 473 9.49 -11.66 1.68
CA SER A 473 8.11 -11.27 1.33
C SER A 473 7.36 -10.72 2.55
N PHE A 474 6.73 -9.56 2.40
CA PHE A 474 5.80 -8.97 3.38
C PHE A 474 4.34 -9.07 2.90
N LYS A 475 4.09 -9.75 1.75
CA LYS A 475 2.76 -9.95 1.15
C LYS A 475 1.78 -10.64 2.11
N ARG A 476 0.60 -10.06 2.34
CA ARG A 476 -0.46 -10.64 3.17
C ARG A 476 -1.02 -11.92 2.55
N ARG A 477 -1.14 -12.99 3.34
CA ARG A 477 -1.61 -14.34 2.92
C ARG A 477 -2.98 -14.38 2.22
N ASN A 478 -3.78 -13.33 2.31
CA ASN A 478 -5.12 -13.26 1.70
C ASN A 478 -5.15 -12.62 0.29
N ALA A 479 -4.08 -11.95 -0.17
CA ALA A 479 -4.05 -11.33 -1.50
C ALA A 479 -4.29 -12.35 -2.63
N THR A 480 -3.75 -13.57 -2.48
CA THR A 480 -3.94 -14.69 -3.42
C THR A 480 -5.36 -15.24 -3.46
N LYS A 481 -6.16 -15.05 -2.40
CA LYS A 481 -7.61 -15.34 -2.42
C LYS A 481 -8.40 -14.26 -3.14
N GLN A 482 -8.00 -12.99 -3.03
CA GLN A 482 -8.61 -11.90 -3.81
C GLN A 482 -8.30 -12.05 -5.31
N GLN A 483 -7.06 -12.41 -5.69
CA GLN A 483 -6.67 -12.62 -7.10
C GLN A 483 -7.60 -13.60 -7.82
N ARG A 484 -7.77 -14.82 -7.30
CA ARG A 484 -8.68 -15.82 -7.90
C ARG A 484 -10.11 -15.30 -8.04
N VAL A 485 -10.65 -14.65 -7.02
CA VAL A 485 -12.01 -14.07 -7.06
C VAL A 485 -12.13 -12.96 -8.12
N THR A 486 -11.08 -12.18 -8.35
CA THR A 486 -11.06 -11.13 -9.37
C THR A 486 -10.87 -11.68 -10.78
N GLU A 487 -10.01 -12.68 -10.98
CA GLU A 487 -9.82 -13.34 -12.28
C GLU A 487 -11.06 -14.16 -12.68
N ASP A 488 -11.63 -14.97 -11.78
CA ASP A 488 -12.90 -15.66 -12.00
C ASP A 488 -14.07 -14.68 -12.26
N ARG A 489 -13.97 -13.42 -11.79
CA ARG A 489 -14.97 -12.37 -12.02
C ARG A 489 -14.76 -11.65 -13.34
N MET A 490 -13.51 -11.41 -13.75
CA MET A 490 -13.20 -10.88 -15.10
C MET A 490 -13.58 -11.88 -16.19
N GLN A 491 -13.25 -13.17 -16.04
CA GLN A 491 -13.65 -14.20 -17.01
C GLN A 491 -15.18 -14.29 -17.14
N ARG A 492 -15.92 -14.22 -16.02
CA ARG A 492 -17.40 -14.16 -16.06
C ARG A 492 -17.95 -12.88 -16.68
N LEU A 493 -17.32 -11.71 -16.44
CA LEU A 493 -17.73 -10.46 -17.09
C LEU A 493 -17.48 -10.49 -18.60
N VAL A 494 -16.37 -11.09 -19.07
CA VAL A 494 -16.10 -11.31 -20.50
C VAL A 494 -17.11 -12.28 -21.11
N PHE A 495 -17.45 -13.37 -20.42
CA PHE A 495 -18.49 -14.31 -20.87
C PHE A 495 -19.87 -13.64 -20.96
N SER A 496 -20.28 -12.89 -19.93
CA SER A 496 -21.54 -12.14 -19.95
C SER A 496 -21.56 -11.05 -21.02
N LEU A 497 -20.46 -10.33 -21.25
CA LEU A 497 -20.36 -9.35 -22.33
C LEU A 497 -20.58 -10.01 -23.70
N LYS A 498 -19.96 -11.16 -23.95
CA LYS A 498 -20.18 -11.90 -25.20
C LYS A 498 -21.65 -12.30 -25.38
N ASN A 499 -22.29 -12.86 -24.34
CA ASN A 499 -23.73 -13.15 -24.41
C ASN A 499 -24.58 -11.89 -24.69
N TYR A 500 -24.23 -10.72 -24.15
CA TYR A 500 -24.95 -9.48 -24.47
C TYR A 500 -24.67 -8.97 -25.90
N GLU A 501 -23.46 -9.17 -26.44
CA GLU A 501 -23.12 -8.87 -27.84
C GLU A 501 -23.90 -9.80 -28.80
N ASP A 502 -23.97 -11.10 -28.48
CA ASP A 502 -24.74 -12.11 -29.24
C ASP A 502 -26.26 -11.83 -29.18
N VAL A 503 -26.80 -11.44 -28.01
CA VAL A 503 -28.19 -10.96 -27.84
C VAL A 503 -28.47 -9.72 -28.69
N LEU A 504 -27.58 -8.71 -28.64
CA LEU A 504 -27.78 -7.45 -29.37
C LEU A 504 -27.72 -7.68 -30.89
N ALA A 505 -26.83 -8.56 -31.36
CA ALA A 505 -26.78 -8.96 -32.77
C ALA A 505 -28.09 -9.63 -33.22
N LYS A 506 -28.68 -10.49 -32.38
CA LYS A 506 -29.97 -11.14 -32.67
C LYS A 506 -31.14 -10.15 -32.68
N ILE A 507 -31.15 -9.15 -31.79
CA ILE A 507 -32.16 -8.06 -31.81
C ILE A 507 -32.06 -7.26 -33.10
N ASN A 508 -30.85 -6.80 -33.47
CA ASN A 508 -30.63 -6.07 -34.73
C ASN A 508 -31.05 -6.91 -35.96
N GLN A 509 -30.84 -8.23 -35.94
CA GLN A 509 -31.34 -9.13 -36.98
C GLN A 509 -32.87 -9.14 -37.04
N LEU A 510 -33.55 -9.31 -35.91
CA LEU A 510 -35.02 -9.35 -35.84
C LEU A 510 -35.65 -8.03 -36.32
N GLU A 511 -35.08 -6.89 -35.93
CA GLU A 511 -35.48 -5.56 -36.43
C GLU A 511 -35.31 -5.46 -37.96
N SER A 512 -34.21 -5.97 -38.51
CA SER A 512 -33.98 -5.98 -39.97
C SER A 512 -34.92 -6.95 -40.73
N GLU A 513 -35.44 -7.97 -40.05
CA GLU A 513 -36.45 -8.91 -40.56
C GLU A 513 -37.89 -8.43 -40.31
N GLY A 514 -38.09 -7.28 -39.65
CA GLY A 514 -39.40 -6.72 -39.33
C GLY A 514 -40.17 -7.49 -38.24
N LYS A 515 -39.49 -8.26 -37.40
CA LYS A 515 -40.06 -9.10 -36.33
C LYS A 515 -39.86 -8.49 -34.96
N THR A 516 -40.78 -8.72 -34.04
CA THR A 516 -40.62 -8.28 -32.65
C THR A 516 -39.77 -9.28 -31.83
N VAL A 517 -39.27 -8.83 -30.68
CA VAL A 517 -38.57 -9.72 -29.74
C VAL A 517 -39.55 -10.70 -29.11
N GLU A 518 -40.80 -10.28 -28.91
CA GLU A 518 -41.93 -11.09 -28.46
C GLU A 518 -42.21 -12.27 -29.42
N ASP A 519 -42.24 -12.02 -30.74
CA ASP A 519 -42.43 -13.07 -31.76
C ASP A 519 -41.32 -14.13 -31.68
N PHE A 520 -40.07 -13.69 -31.52
CA PHE A 520 -38.92 -14.59 -31.39
C PHE A 520 -38.98 -15.42 -30.11
N LEU A 521 -39.34 -14.81 -28.98
CA LEU A 521 -39.43 -15.51 -27.68
C LEU A 521 -40.58 -16.52 -27.63
N ALA A 522 -41.60 -16.38 -28.49
CA ALA A 522 -42.73 -17.30 -28.64
C ALA A 522 -42.49 -18.47 -29.63
N GLY A 523 -41.44 -18.40 -30.46
CA GLY A 523 -41.11 -19.42 -31.46
C GLY A 523 -40.46 -20.69 -30.88
N LEU A 524 -40.40 -21.75 -31.71
CA LEU A 524 -39.54 -22.91 -31.45
C LEU A 524 -38.08 -22.53 -31.73
N MET A 525 -37.24 -22.56 -30.70
CA MET A 525 -35.85 -22.10 -30.74
C MET A 525 -34.87 -23.29 -30.82
N THR A 526 -33.74 -23.09 -31.50
CA THR A 526 -32.61 -24.06 -31.53
C THR A 526 -31.86 -24.13 -30.18
N GLU A 527 -31.00 -25.13 -29.97
CA GLU A 527 -30.18 -25.23 -28.73
C GLU A 527 -29.22 -24.03 -28.56
N ASP A 528 -28.65 -23.51 -29.65
CA ASP A 528 -27.82 -22.30 -29.60
C ASP A 528 -28.64 -21.07 -29.15
N GLU A 529 -29.87 -20.92 -29.66
CA GLU A 529 -30.78 -19.84 -29.29
C GLU A 529 -31.33 -19.97 -27.85
N GLN A 530 -31.32 -21.16 -27.25
CA GLN A 530 -31.69 -21.32 -25.84
C GLN A 530 -30.69 -20.64 -24.89
N ASN A 531 -29.42 -20.51 -25.28
CA ASN A 531 -28.40 -19.79 -24.49
C ASN A 531 -28.57 -18.25 -24.49
N ILE A 532 -29.51 -17.74 -25.30
CA ILE A 532 -29.83 -16.31 -25.47
C ILE A 532 -31.00 -15.89 -24.53
N LYS A 533 -31.79 -16.84 -24.00
CA LYS A 533 -32.88 -16.58 -23.04
C LYS A 533 -32.34 -16.44 -21.60
N ILE A 534 -32.60 -15.28 -20.98
CA ILE A 534 -32.20 -14.91 -19.60
C ILE A 534 -33.27 -15.33 -18.57
#